data_AF-A0A2V3PT74-F1
#
_entry.id   AF-A0A2V3PT74-F1
#
_cell.length_a   1.000
_cell.length_b   1.000
_cell.length_c   1.000
_cell.angle_alpha   90.00
_cell.angle_beta   90.00
_cell.angle_gamma   90.00
#
_symmetry.space_group_name_H-M   'P 1'
#
loop_
_entity.id
_entity.type
_entity.pdbx_description
1 polymer ?
#
loop_
_entity_poly.entity_id
_entity_poly.type
_entity_poly.pdbx_seq_one_letter_code
_entity_poly.pdbx_strand_id
1 'polypeptide(L)'
;EALKQGDYETVGKKMYETHIGLSRKYEVSCPELDFLNDVARQCGVTGSRVMGGGFGGCTINLVKDELHDGFIKRATESYEQKFKTKPKVYDVIIKDGARKLS
;
A
#
# COMPACT_ATOMS: atom_id res chain seq x y z
N GLU A 1 -11.80 -9.02 -12.22
CA GLU A 1 -11.82 -10.50 -12.24
C GLU A 1 -11.14 -11.11 -11.02
N ALA A 2 -9.82 -11.03 -10.82
CA ALA A 2 -9.15 -11.63 -9.64
C ALA A 2 -9.79 -11.28 -8.28
N LEU A 3 -10.11 -10.00 -8.06
CA LEU A 3 -10.81 -9.57 -6.83
C LEU A 3 -12.20 -10.21 -6.66
N LYS A 4 -12.95 -10.41 -7.76
CA LYS A 4 -14.27 -11.08 -7.72
C LYS A 4 -14.15 -12.58 -7.40
N GLN A 5 -12.99 -13.17 -7.69
CA GLN A 5 -12.68 -14.58 -7.47
C GLN A 5 -11.99 -14.83 -6.12
N GLY A 6 -11.73 -13.78 -5.32
CA GLY A 6 -10.98 -13.89 -4.07
C GLY A 6 -9.49 -14.19 -4.26
N ASP A 7 -8.95 -14.05 -5.47
CA ASP A 7 -7.53 -14.25 -5.76
C ASP A 7 -6.71 -13.01 -5.37
N TYR A 8 -6.47 -12.90 -4.06
CA TYR A 8 -5.76 -11.77 -3.47
C TYR A 8 -4.27 -11.75 -3.81
N GLU A 9 -3.67 -12.90 -4.13
CA GLU A 9 -2.27 -12.99 -4.57
C GLU A 9 -2.10 -12.32 -5.94
N THR A 10 -2.99 -12.61 -6.90
CA THR A 10 -2.98 -11.92 -8.20
C THR A 10 -3.32 -10.44 -8.07
N VAL A 11 -4.27 -10.07 -7.19
CA VAL A 11 -4.56 -8.66 -6.90
C VAL A 11 -3.32 -7.94 -6.37
N GLY A 12 -2.64 -8.52 -5.39
CA GLY A 12 -1.45 -7.95 -4.77
C GLY A 12 -0.28 -7.80 -5.76
N LYS A 13 -0.04 -8.82 -6.59
CA LYS A 13 0.93 -8.73 -7.70
C LYS A 13 0.64 -7.54 -8.61
N LYS A 14 -0.63 -7.35 -9.02
CA LYS A 14 -1.05 -6.21 -9.85
C LYS A 14 -0.89 -4.87 -9.16
N MET A 15 -1.05 -4.79 -7.84
CA MET A 15 -0.78 -3.56 -7.08
C MET A 15 0.67 -3.13 -7.25
N TYR A 16 1.63 -4.04 -7.05
CA TYR A 16 3.05 -3.75 -7.24
C TYR A 16 3.39 -3.38 -8.69
N GLU A 17 2.86 -4.11 -9.67
CA GLU A 17 3.04 -3.78 -11.10
C GLU A 17 2.56 -2.35 -11.41
N THR A 18 1.41 -1.97 -10.83
CA THR A 18 0.86 -0.62 -11.02
C THR A 18 1.72 0.44 -10.34
N HIS A 19 2.27 0.16 -9.15
CA HIS A 19 3.18 1.08 -8.48
C HIS A 19 4.47 1.31 -9.29
N ILE A 20 5.07 0.25 -9.82
CA ILE A 20 6.25 0.36 -10.72
C ILE A 20 5.91 1.22 -11.94
N GLY A 21 4.73 1.04 -12.53
CA GLY A 21 4.26 1.88 -13.62
C GLY A 21 4.17 3.36 -13.22
N LEU A 22 3.58 3.67 -12.06
CA LEU A 22 3.40 5.04 -11.59
C LEU A 22 4.71 5.72 -11.17
N SER A 23 5.62 4.98 -10.53
CA SER A 23 6.94 5.47 -10.14
C SER A 23 7.82 5.68 -11.38
N ARG A 24 7.93 4.69 -12.29
CA ARG A 24 8.93 4.73 -13.37
C ARG A 24 8.46 5.28 -14.70
N LYS A 25 7.17 5.19 -15.03
CA LYS A 25 6.65 5.60 -16.36
C LYS A 25 5.91 6.94 -16.30
N TYR A 26 5.28 7.24 -15.18
CA TYR A 26 4.54 8.48 -14.98
C TYR A 26 5.27 9.47 -14.06
N GLU A 27 6.33 9.03 -13.37
CA GLU A 27 7.15 9.87 -12.48
C GLU A 27 6.32 10.64 -11.44
N VAL A 28 5.17 10.09 -11.05
CA VAL A 28 4.24 10.70 -10.09
C VAL A 28 4.43 10.17 -8.67
N SER A 29 5.43 9.34 -8.41
CA SER A 29 5.74 8.89 -7.05
C SER A 29 6.66 9.89 -6.33
N CYS A 30 7.02 9.58 -5.09
CA CYS A 30 8.06 10.28 -4.35
C CYS A 30 8.89 9.29 -3.53
N PRO A 31 10.10 9.68 -3.07
CA PRO A 31 10.99 8.79 -2.33
C PRO A 31 10.34 8.13 -1.10
N GLU A 32 9.42 8.84 -0.44
CA GLU A 32 8.65 8.37 0.71
C GLU A 32 7.73 7.20 0.36
N LEU A 33 7.00 7.32 -0.75
CA LEU A 33 6.02 6.32 -1.19
C LEU A 33 6.71 5.08 -1.75
N ASP A 34 7.77 5.27 -2.54
CA ASP A 34 8.58 4.17 -3.06
C ASP A 34 9.24 3.39 -1.91
N PHE A 35 9.71 4.10 -0.88
CA PHE A 35 10.26 3.48 0.32
C PHE A 35 9.23 2.63 1.07
N LEU A 36 8.01 3.14 1.28
CA LEU A 36 6.96 2.36 1.95
C LEU A 36 6.56 1.12 1.15
N ASN A 37 6.54 1.23 -0.18
CA ASN A 37 6.28 0.10 -1.07
C ASN A 37 7.36 -0.98 -0.96
N ASP A 38 8.63 -0.57 -0.94
CA ASP A 38 9.77 -1.48 -0.78
C ASP A 38 9.74 -2.17 0.59
N VAL A 39 9.43 -1.44 1.67
CA VAL A 39 9.30 -2.03 3.01
C VAL A 39 8.17 -3.06 3.03
N ALA A 40 7.00 -2.76 2.46
CA ALA A 40 5.90 -3.70 2.36
C ALA A 40 6.34 -4.99 1.65
N ARG A 41 7.05 -4.87 0.53
CA ARG A 41 7.56 -6.01 -0.23
C ARG A 41 8.57 -6.84 0.56
N GLN A 42 9.47 -6.21 1.31
CA GLN A 42 10.43 -6.90 2.17
C GLN A 42 9.78 -7.64 3.34
N CYS A 43 8.66 -7.13 3.85
CA CYS A 43 7.87 -7.77 4.91
C CYS A 43 6.97 -8.90 4.41
N GLY A 44 6.95 -9.17 3.10
CA GLY A 44 6.09 -10.21 2.50
C GLY A 44 4.62 -9.79 2.37
N VAL A 45 4.32 -8.49 2.43
CA VAL A 45 2.97 -7.96 2.21
C VAL A 45 2.50 -8.31 0.79
N THR A 46 1.30 -8.88 0.69
CA THR A 46 0.72 -9.42 -0.56
C THR A 46 0.71 -8.40 -1.70
N GLY A 47 0.40 -7.13 -1.40
CA GLY A 47 0.38 -6.06 -2.38
C GLY A 47 0.56 -4.69 -1.76
N SER A 48 1.24 -3.79 -2.46
CA SER A 48 1.35 -2.39 -2.08
C SER A 48 1.34 -1.49 -3.31
N ARG A 49 0.73 -0.31 -3.22
CA ARG A 49 0.84 0.76 -4.21
C ARG A 49 0.55 2.13 -3.66
N VAL A 50 1.02 3.16 -4.36
CA VAL A 50 0.58 4.56 -4.14
C VAL A 50 -0.93 4.70 -4.40
N MET A 51 -1.61 5.54 -3.63
CA MET A 51 -3.03 5.86 -3.79
C MET A 51 -3.19 7.38 -3.84
N GLY A 52 -3.97 7.89 -4.80
CA GLY A 52 -4.13 9.32 -5.08
C GLY A 52 -3.33 9.81 -6.29
N GLY A 53 -3.21 11.13 -6.42
CA GLY A 53 -2.61 11.82 -7.58
C GLY A 53 -1.08 11.76 -7.67
N GLY A 54 -0.40 11.24 -6.64
CA GLY A 54 1.06 11.21 -6.58
C GLY A 54 1.68 12.42 -5.86
N PHE A 55 3.03 12.47 -5.84
CA PHE A 55 3.84 13.52 -5.20
C PHE A 55 3.64 13.65 -3.67
N GLY A 56 3.35 12.52 -3.02
CA GLY A 56 3.00 12.42 -1.61
C GLY A 56 1.69 11.65 -1.40
N GLY A 57 1.18 11.65 -0.17
CA GLY A 57 -0.08 10.99 0.16
C GLY A 57 0.11 9.65 0.85
N CYS A 58 -0.55 8.61 0.34
CA CYS A 58 -0.66 7.32 1.04
C CYS A 58 -0.30 6.15 0.13
N THR A 59 0.23 5.08 0.73
CA THR A 59 0.22 3.75 0.13
C THR A 59 -0.97 2.97 0.64
N ILE A 60 -1.61 2.18 -0.22
CA ILE A 60 -2.57 1.16 0.17
C ILE A 60 -1.89 -0.21 0.11
N ASN A 61 -2.09 -1.02 1.15
CA ASN A 61 -1.40 -2.28 1.37
C ASN A 61 -2.41 -3.41 1.62
N LEU A 62 -2.21 -4.56 0.99
CA LEU A 62 -2.97 -5.78 1.24
C LEU A 62 -2.12 -6.69 2.14
N VAL A 63 -2.44 -6.69 3.42
CA VAL A 63 -1.62 -7.30 4.48
C VAL A 63 -2.39 -8.51 5.04
N LYS A 64 -1.72 -9.65 5.20
CA LYS A 64 -2.28 -10.80 5.92
C LYS A 64 -2.23 -10.52 7.43
N ASP A 65 -3.21 -11.02 8.18
CA ASP A 65 -3.32 -10.75 9.62
C ASP A 65 -2.04 -11.12 10.37
N GLU A 66 -1.39 -12.24 10.01
CA GLU A 66 -0.13 -12.67 10.65
C GLU A 66 1.06 -11.73 10.40
N LEU A 67 1.00 -10.89 9.36
CA LEU A 67 2.06 -9.93 9.03
C LEU A 67 1.77 -8.53 9.58
N HIS A 68 0.55 -8.25 10.03
CA HIS A 68 0.05 -6.91 10.33
C HIS A 68 0.97 -6.14 11.29
N ASP A 69 1.12 -6.62 12.52
CA ASP A 69 1.83 -5.89 13.58
C ASP A 69 3.33 -5.73 13.25
N GLY A 70 3.92 -6.79 12.70
CA GLY A 70 5.33 -6.78 12.27
C GLY A 70 5.58 -5.78 11.14
N PHE A 71 4.68 -5.73 10.16
CA PHE A 71 4.75 -4.77 9.06
C PHE A 71 4.58 -3.34 9.56
N ILE A 72 3.56 -3.04 10.38
CA ILE A 72 3.31 -1.68 10.88
C ILE A 72 4.48 -1.17 11.71
N LYS A 73 5.03 -2.00 12.60
CA LYS A 73 6.21 -1.66 13.39
C LYS A 73 7.40 -1.32 12.49
N ARG A 74 7.73 -2.22 11.55
CA ARG A 74 8.89 -2.03 10.66
C ARG A 74 8.72 -0.84 9.73
N ALA A 75 7.53 -0.64 9.15
CA ALA A 75 7.23 0.50 8.30
C ALA A 75 7.37 1.82 9.07
N THR A 76 6.81 1.90 10.28
CA THR A 76 6.87 3.13 11.09
C THR A 76 8.29 3.46 11.54
N GLU A 77 9.01 2.50 12.11
CA GLU A 77 10.38 2.70 12.62
C GLU A 77 11.35 3.08 11.50
N SER A 78 11.32 2.33 10.39
CA SER A 78 12.24 2.57 9.28
C SER A 78 11.93 3.87 8.52
N TYR A 79 10.66 4.24 8.42
CA TYR A 79 10.24 5.51 7.81
C TYR A 79 10.67 6.71 8.67
N GLU A 80 10.44 6.65 9.98
CA GLU A 80 10.88 7.71 10.91
C GLU A 80 12.39 7.86 10.91
N GLN A 81 13.14 6.75 10.88
CA GLN A 81 14.60 6.78 10.82
C GLN A 81 15.10 7.53 9.57
N LYS A 82 14.47 7.30 8.42
CA LYS A 82 14.89 7.84 7.11
C LYS A 82 14.40 9.27 6.88
N PHE A 83 13.13 9.56 7.15
CA PHE A 83 12.48 10.84 6.80
C PHE A 83 12.25 11.77 7.99
N LYS A 84 12.63 11.37 9.20
CA LYS A 84 12.51 12.16 10.44
C LYS A 84 11.07 12.60 10.76
N THR A 85 10.09 11.84 10.26
CA THR A 85 8.67 12.03 10.52
C THR A 85 7.98 10.68 10.58
N LYS A 86 6.84 10.59 11.28
CA LYS A 86 6.10 9.32 11.42
C LYS A 86 5.00 9.22 10.36
N PRO A 87 4.85 8.05 9.69
CA PRO A 87 3.69 7.82 8.86
C PRO A 87 2.43 7.66 9.75
N LYS A 88 1.27 8.06 9.23
CA LYS A 88 -0.01 7.71 9.84
C LYS A 88 -0.50 6.39 9.24
N VAL A 89 -0.97 5.50 10.10
CA VAL A 89 -1.48 4.18 9.72
C VAL A 89 -2.97 4.14 10.00
N TYR A 90 -3.73 3.60 9.05
CA TYR A 90 -5.18 3.47 9.13
C TYR A 90 -5.57 2.07 8.70
N ASP A 91 -6.15 1.30 9.62
CA ASP A 91 -6.73 0.01 9.30
C ASP A 91 -8.08 0.24 8.63
N VAL A 92 -8.21 -0.26 7.40
CA VAL A 92 -9.39 -0.07 6.58
C VAL A 92 -9.99 -1.41 6.20
N ILE A 93 -11.30 -1.52 6.37
CA ILE A 93 -12.09 -2.66 5.89
C ILE A 93 -12.79 -2.20 4.62
N ILE A 94 -12.65 -2.96 3.54
CA ILE A 94 -13.38 -2.70 2.30
C ILE A 94 -14.87 -2.86 2.59
N LYS A 95 -15.64 -1.80 2.35
CA LYS A 95 -17.10 -1.78 2.49
C LYS A 95 -17.75 -1.33 1.19
N ASP A 96 -19.05 -1.57 1.08
CA ASP A 96 -19.85 -1.10 -0.04
C ASP A 96 -19.72 0.43 -0.21
N GLY A 97 -19.78 0.86 -1.48
CA GLY A 97 -19.86 2.27 -1.81
C GLY A 97 -21.16 2.93 -1.37
N ALA A 98 -21.25 4.25 -1.56
CA ALA A 98 -22.45 5.01 -1.26
C ALA A 98 -23.66 4.45 -2.02
N ARG A 99 -24.78 4.24 -1.30
CA ARG A 99 -26.05 3.79 -1.87
C ARG A 99 -27.20 4.61 -1.29
N LYS A 100 -28.27 4.74 -2.07
CA LYS A 100 -29.53 5.30 -1.57
C LYS A 100 -30.10 4.33 -0.53
N LEU A 101 -30.41 4.85 0.66
CA LEU A 101 -31.24 4.14 1.62
C LEU A 101 -32.68 4.44 1.22
N SER A 102 -33.36 3.45 0.64
CA SER A 102 -34.80 3.49 0.35
C SER A 102 -35.58 2.91 1.50
#